data_AF-A0AAE3GGW8-F1
#
_entry.id   AF-A0AAE3GGW8-F1
#
_cell.length_a   1.000
_cell.length_b   1.000
_cell.length_c   1.000
_cell.angle_alpha   90.00
_cell.angle_beta   90.00
_cell.angle_gamma   90.00
#
_symmetry.space_group_name_H-M   'P 1'
#
loop_
_entity.id
_entity.type
_entity.pdbx_description
1 polymer ?
#
loop_
_entity_poly.entity_id
_entity_poly.type
_entity_poly.pdbx_seq_one_letter_code
_entity_poly.pdbx_strand_id
1 'polypeptide(L)'
;MLPDPAVAHPVLDRPGGFAHIIAGGAGTTPEKVVAEIVPQNMGALSGRFGEADEVAALALFLASDRAANVTGADYVIDGGIIRTV
;
A
#
# COMPACT_ATOMS: atom_id res chain seq x y z
N MET A 1 -18.93 -0.22 8.96
CA MET A 1 -18.13 -1.41 9.29
C MET A 1 -16.74 -1.08 8.78
N LEU A 2 -15.83 -0.69 9.67
CA LEU A 2 -14.50 -0.16 9.30
C LEU A 2 -13.58 -1.35 8.93
N PRO A 3 -12.74 -1.24 7.88
CA PRO A 3 -11.73 -2.25 7.59
C PRO A 3 -10.66 -2.27 8.71
N ASP A 4 -10.10 -3.46 8.94
CA ASP A 4 -9.09 -3.79 9.96
C ASP A 4 -7.78 -3.00 9.73
N PRO A 5 -7.14 -2.42 10.76
CA PRO A 5 -5.94 -1.56 10.65
C PRO A 5 -4.67 -2.20 10.06
N ALA A 6 -4.73 -3.41 9.52
CA ALA A 6 -3.58 -4.14 9.00
C ALA A 6 -3.92 -5.07 7.82
N VAL A 7 -4.88 -4.73 6.95
CA VAL A 7 -5.15 -5.59 5.78
C VAL A 7 -4.01 -5.46 4.77
N ALA A 8 -2.94 -6.21 5.04
CA ALA A 8 -2.18 -6.84 3.98
C ALA A 8 -3.20 -7.40 2.99
N HIS A 9 -3.18 -6.85 1.77
CA HIS A 9 -4.02 -7.35 0.70
C HIS A 9 -3.85 -8.88 0.63
N PRO A 10 -4.86 -9.70 0.26
CA PRO A 10 -4.72 -11.16 0.23
C PRO A 10 -3.53 -11.67 -0.61
N VAL A 11 -2.93 -10.83 -1.45
CA VAL A 11 -1.70 -11.14 -2.19
C VAL A 11 -0.44 -11.14 -1.29
N LEU A 12 -0.45 -10.39 -0.18
CA LEU A 12 0.65 -10.18 0.74
C LEU A 12 0.66 -11.22 1.87
N ASP A 13 -0.42 -11.40 2.62
CA ASP A 13 -0.41 -12.16 3.89
C ASP A 13 -0.91 -13.60 3.81
N ARG A 14 -1.76 -13.93 2.82
CA ARG A 14 -2.34 -15.27 2.70
C ARG A 14 -1.26 -16.37 2.70
N PRO A 15 -1.61 -17.63 3.05
CA PRO A 15 -0.69 -18.75 2.88
C PRO A 15 -0.13 -18.82 1.44
N GLY A 16 1.20 -18.80 1.32
CA GLY A 16 1.91 -18.72 0.03
C GLY A 16 1.91 -17.33 -0.64
N GLY A 17 1.46 -16.30 0.08
CA GLY A 17 1.54 -14.89 -0.31
C GLY A 17 2.95 -14.31 -0.16
N PHE A 18 3.13 -13.07 -0.60
CA PHE A 18 4.43 -12.41 -0.67
C PHE A 18 5.17 -12.38 0.67
N ALA A 19 4.46 -12.09 1.77
CA ALA A 19 5.05 -12.07 3.11
C ALA A 19 5.53 -13.45 3.56
N HIS A 20 4.80 -14.52 3.20
CA HIS A 20 5.21 -15.89 3.49
C HIS A 20 6.45 -16.32 2.70
N ILE A 21 6.57 -15.89 1.44
CA ILE A 21 7.75 -16.15 0.60
C ILE A 21 8.99 -15.48 1.19
N ILE A 22 8.88 -14.20 1.55
CA ILE A 22 9.99 -13.47 2.16
C ILE A 22 10.33 -14.04 3.54
N ALA A 23 9.32 -14.35 4.35
CA ALA A 23 9.51 -14.93 5.68
C ALA A 23 10.31 -16.24 5.63
N GLY A 24 9.97 -17.14 4.71
CA GLY A 24 10.67 -18.41 4.51
C GLY A 24 12.13 -18.24 4.09
N GLY A 25 12.45 -17.23 3.28
CA GLY A 25 13.82 -16.94 2.85
C GLY A 25 14.66 -16.20 3.89
N ALA A 26 14.04 -15.39 4.74
CA ALA A 26 14.73 -14.53 5.72
C ALA A 26 14.77 -15.10 7.15
N GLY A 27 14.20 -16.30 7.38
CA GLY A 27 14.15 -16.91 8.72
C GLY A 27 13.32 -16.10 9.71
N THR A 28 12.26 -15.44 9.24
CA THR A 28 11.39 -14.58 10.03
C THR A 28 9.93 -15.00 9.85
N THR A 29 8.99 -14.29 10.47
CA THR A 29 7.55 -14.55 10.38
C THR A 29 6.88 -13.62 9.36
N PRO A 30 5.84 -14.07 8.63
CA PRO A 30 5.09 -13.23 7.69
C PRO A 30 4.55 -11.93 8.32
N GLU A 31 4.11 -11.98 9.57
CA GLU A 31 3.59 -10.84 10.32
C GLU A 31 4.67 -9.76 10.49
N LYS A 32 5.87 -10.18 10.93
CA LYS A 32 7.03 -9.29 11.06
C LYS A 32 7.51 -8.77 9.70
N VAL A 33 7.33 -9.54 8.62
CA VAL A 33 7.60 -9.07 7.27
C VAL A 33 6.69 -7.90 6.92
N VAL A 34 5.37 -8.05 7.10
CA VAL A 34 4.38 -7.00 6.79
C VAL A 34 4.56 -5.79 7.69
N ALA A 35 4.74 -5.99 8.99
CA ALA A 35 4.75 -4.90 9.96
C ALA A 35 6.04 -4.07 9.96
N GLU A 36 7.19 -4.69 9.71
CA GLU A 36 8.49 -4.04 9.90
C GLU A 36 9.32 -4.03 8.61
N ILE A 37 9.49 -5.19 7.98
CA ILE A 37 10.47 -5.36 6.91
C ILE A 37 10.02 -4.70 5.62
N VAL A 38 8.76 -4.85 5.23
CA VAL A 38 8.29 -4.30 3.96
C VAL A 38 8.19 -2.77 4.00
N PRO A 39 7.62 -2.12 5.03
CA PRO A 39 7.61 -0.66 5.11
C PRO A 39 9.01 -0.05 5.13
N GLN A 40 9.96 -0.67 5.86
CA GLN A 40 11.33 -0.16 5.96
C GLN A 40 12.14 -0.38 4.67
N ASN A 41 11.93 -1.49 3.96
CA ASN A 41 12.70 -1.82 2.76
C ASN A 41 12.08 -1.34 1.44
N MET A 42 10.78 -1.03 1.39
CA MET A 42 10.15 -0.47 0.19
C MET A 42 10.47 1.02 -0.03
N GLY A 43 11.04 1.70 0.97
CA GLY A 43 11.51 3.08 0.83
C GLY A 43 10.39 4.13 0.75
N ALA A 44 9.16 3.78 1.15
CA ALA A 44 8.05 4.72 1.27
C ALA A 44 8.38 5.81 2.30
N LEU A 45 8.23 7.08 1.92
CA LEU A 45 8.42 8.22 2.82
C LEU A 45 7.39 8.27 3.95
N SER A 46 6.20 7.71 3.74
CA SER A 46 5.18 7.56 4.77
C SER A 46 5.60 6.60 5.89
N GLY A 47 6.59 5.72 5.66
CA GLY A 47 7.03 4.70 6.61
C GLY A 47 6.00 3.61 6.89
N ARG A 48 4.91 3.54 6.12
CA ARG A 48 3.83 2.56 6.27
C ARG A 48 3.26 2.15 4.93
N PHE A 49 2.51 1.05 4.92
CA PHE A 49 1.63 0.74 3.80
C PHE A 49 0.49 1.75 3.68
N GLY A 50 0.08 1.99 2.44
CA GLY A 50 -1.16 2.71 2.15
C GLY A 50 -2.37 1.83 2.42
N GLU A 51 -3.45 2.44 2.87
CA GLU A 51 -4.73 1.78 3.13
C GLU A 51 -5.64 1.85 1.91
N ALA A 52 -6.53 0.85 1.76
CA ALA A 52 -7.49 0.81 0.65
C ALA A 52 -8.40 2.05 0.62
N ASP A 53 -8.75 2.56 1.81
CA ASP A 53 -9.57 3.77 1.95
C ASP A 53 -8.87 5.02 1.40
N GLU A 54 -7.54 5.07 1.37
CA GLU A 54 -6.79 6.20 0.78
C GLU A 54 -6.88 6.20 -0.75
N VAL A 55 -6.82 5.02 -1.36
CA VAL A 55 -7.05 4.85 -2.81
C VAL A 55 -8.50 5.18 -3.16
N ALA A 56 -9.46 4.70 -2.35
CA ALA A 56 -10.87 5.01 -2.53
C ALA A 56 -11.16 6.51 -2.40
N ALA A 57 -10.50 7.20 -1.46
CA ALA A 57 -10.65 8.64 -1.29
C ALA A 57 -10.11 9.42 -2.51
N LEU A 58 -8.95 9.05 -3.06
CA LEU A 58 -8.45 9.66 -4.29
C LEU A 58 -9.40 9.40 -5.47
N ALA A 59 -9.86 8.16 -5.65
CA ALA A 59 -10.80 7.82 -6.69
C ALA A 59 -12.11 8.63 -6.57
N LEU A 60 -12.64 8.78 -5.36
CA LEU A 60 -13.84 9.57 -5.10
C LEU A 60 -13.63 11.06 -5.40
N PHE A 61 -12.46 11.61 -5.06
CA PHE A 61 -12.11 12.98 -5.43
C PHE A 61 -12.07 13.15 -6.95
N LEU A 62 -11.40 12.24 -7.67
CA LEU A 62 -11.27 12.29 -9.13
C LEU A 62 -12.63 12.10 -9.83
N ALA A 63 -13.56 11.36 -9.24
CA ALA A 63 -14.92 11.19 -9.74
C ALA A 63 -15.85 12.38 -9.43
N SER A 64 -15.40 13.37 -8.64
CA SER A 64 -16.23 14.50 -8.23
C SER A 64 -16.11 15.70 -9.16
N ASP A 65 -17.10 16.60 -9.10
CA ASP A 65 -17.07 17.89 -9.84
C ASP A 65 -15.86 18.77 -9.51
N ARG A 66 -15.20 18.53 -8.37
CA ARG A 66 -14.00 19.28 -7.97
C ARG A 66 -12.79 18.98 -8.86
N ALA A 67 -12.81 17.84 -9.55
CA ALA A 67 -11.79 17.42 -10.48
C ALA A 67 -12.24 17.60 -11.95
N ALA A 68 -13.22 18.46 -12.23
CA ALA A 68 -13.89 18.55 -13.54
C ALA A 68 -12.96 18.79 -14.75
N ASN A 69 -11.76 19.35 -14.55
CA ASN A 69 -10.78 19.57 -15.62
C ASN A 69 -9.55 18.66 -15.54
N VAL A 70 -9.61 17.61 -14.70
CA VAL A 70 -8.58 16.58 -14.63
C VAL A 70 -8.89 15.53 -15.68
N THR A 71 -8.00 15.38 -16.66
CA THR A 71 -8.12 14.38 -17.72
C THR A 71 -6.74 14.01 -18.25
N GLY A 72 -6.57 12.75 -18.67
CA GLY A 72 -5.31 12.25 -19.24
C GLY A 72 -4.11 12.26 -18.28
N ALA A 73 -4.36 12.24 -16.97
CA ALA A 73 -3.32 12.29 -15.93
C ALA A 73 -3.29 11.00 -15.11
N ASP A 74 -2.08 10.56 -14.75
CA ASP A 74 -1.84 9.49 -13.79
C ASP A 74 -1.52 10.08 -12.42
N TYR A 75 -2.14 9.55 -11.36
CA TYR A 75 -1.93 9.99 -9.99
C TYR A 75 -1.22 8.91 -9.17
N VAL A 76 -0.01 9.20 -8.71
CA VAL A 76 0.77 8.30 -7.84
C VAL A 76 0.35 8.50 -6.38
N ILE A 77 -0.09 7.43 -5.72
CA ILE A 77 -0.50 7.41 -4.31
C ILE A 77 0.21 6.25 -3.56
N ASP A 78 1.54 6.25 -3.60
CA ASP A 78 2.37 5.13 -3.13
C ASP A 78 3.08 5.40 -1.78
N GLY A 79 2.74 6.50 -1.10
CA GLY A 79 3.43 6.91 0.12
C GLY A 79 4.85 7.43 -0.12
N GLY A 80 5.22 7.79 -1.36
CA GLY A 80 6.51 8.36 -1.72
C GLY A 80 7.60 7.32 -1.99
N ILE A 81 7.22 6.15 -2.53
CA ILE A 81 8.18 5.12 -2.97
C ILE A 81 8.92 5.62 -4.21
N ILE A 82 8.18 6.12 -5.21
CA ILE A 82 8.76 6.74 -6.38
C ILE A 82 9.22 8.16 -6.02
N ARG A 83 10.52 8.43 -6.22
CA ARG A 83 11.08 9.78 -6.08
C ARG A 83 11.01 10.51 -7.41
N THR A 84 10.11 11.48 -7.47
CA THR A 84 9.93 12.39 -8.61
C THR A 84 10.07 13.83 -8.11
N VAL A 85 10.51 14.73 -8.99
CA VAL A 85 10.69 16.17 -8.75
C VAL A 85 9.47 16.98 -9.16
#